data_AF-A0A1E7KVH4-F1
#
_entry.id   AF-A0A1E7KVH4-F1
#
_cell.length_a   1.000
_cell.length_b   1.000
_cell.length_c   1.000
_cell.angle_alpha   90.00
_cell.angle_beta   90.00
_cell.angle_gamma   90.00
#
_symmetry.space_group_name_H-M   'P 1'
#
loop_
_entity.id
_entity.type
_entity.pdbx_description
1 polymer ?
#
loop_
_entity_poly.entity_id
_entity_poly.type
_entity_poly.pdbx_seq_one_letter_code
_entity_poly.pdbx_strand_id
1 'polypeptide(L)' 'VELCATVTTDAPGSGTPTGMVTFTGPGGLNQTVPLDATGQACLTTDVLTTGTVTATYLGDGACFLGSVGTAAVTVNPA' A
#
# COMPACT_ATOMS: atom_id res chain seq x y z
N VAL A 1 13.31 -5.48 -3.52
CA VAL A 1 12.08 -6.18 -3.02
C VAL A 1 10.85 -5.49 -3.59
N GLU A 2 9.78 -6.23 -3.90
CA GLU A 2 8.52 -5.64 -4.36
C GLU A 2 7.44 -5.73 -3.28
N LEU A 3 6.71 -4.63 -3.07
CA LEU A 3 5.56 -4.52 -2.18
C LEU A 3 4.35 -4.14 -3.03
N CYS A 4 3.27 -4.91 -2.95
CA CYS A 4 2.01 -4.57 -3.61
C CYS A 4 0.89 -4.44 -2.58
N ALA A 5 0.15 -3.34 -2.65
CA ALA A 5 -1.09 -3.13 -1.89
C ALA A 5 -2.27 -3.19 -2.85
N THR A 6 -3.33 -3.90 -2.46
CA THR A 6 -4.59 -3.96 -3.21
C THR A 6 -5.68 -3.29 -2.38
N VAL A 7 -6.38 -2.34 -2.99
CA VAL A 7 -7.49 -1.62 -2.35
C VAL A 7 -8.78 -2.07 -3.02
N THR A 8 -9.66 -2.68 -2.24
CA THR A 8 -10.94 -3.21 -2.72
C THR A 8 -12.10 -2.44 -2.11
N THR A 9 -13.25 -2.47 -2.79
CA THR A 9 -14.51 -1.96 -2.27
C THR A 9 -15.37 -3.10 -1.76
N ASP A 10 -15.89 -2.96 -0.55
CA ASP A 10 -16.85 -3.92 0.00
C ASP A 10 -18.28 -3.58 -0.43
N ALA A 11 -19.10 -4.62 -0.59
CA ALA A 11 -20.52 -4.47 -0.91
C ALA A 11 -21.26 -3.70 0.21
N PRO A 12 -22.27 -2.86 -0.12
CA PRO A 12 -22.90 -2.67 -1.43
C PRO A 12 -22.17 -1.67 -2.34
N GLY A 13 -21.00 -1.16 -1.95
CA GLY A 13 -20.18 -0.29 -2.78
C GLY A 13 -19.78 -0.96 -4.10
N SER A 14 -19.51 -0.15 -5.12
CA SER A 14 -19.02 -0.61 -6.42
C SER A 14 -18.00 0.38 -7.00
N GLY A 15 -17.25 -0.07 -7.99
CA GLY A 15 -16.19 0.70 -8.63
C GLY A 15 -14.80 0.33 -8.13
N THR A 16 -13.78 0.75 -8.86
CA THR A 16 -12.38 0.58 -8.47
C THR A 16 -11.93 1.84 -7.73
N PRO A 17 -11.38 1.74 -6.50
CA PRO A 17 -10.81 2.89 -5.82
C PRO A 17 -9.70 3.51 -6.65
N THR A 18 -9.67 4.84 -6.75
CA THR A 18 -8.55 5.58 -7.35
C THR A 18 -7.78 6.33 -6.28
N GLY A 19 -6.66 6.97 -6.62
CA GLY A 19 -5.88 7.75 -5.67
C GLY A 19 -4.52 7.13 -5.37
N MET A 20 -4.04 7.31 -4.15
CA MET A 20 -2.65 7.01 -3.79
C MET A 20 -2.55 6.16 -2.53
N VAL A 21 -1.54 5.29 -2.50
CA VAL A 21 -1.13 4.51 -1.34
C VAL A 21 0.26 4.95 -0.90
N THR A 22 0.40 5.28 0.38
CA THR A 22 1.69 5.57 1.00
C THR A 22 2.20 4.33 1.73
N PHE A 23 3.37 3.86 1.32
CA PHE A 23 4.10 2.79 1.97
C PHE A 23 5.12 3.38 2.94
N THR A 24 4.99 3.02 4.22
CA THR A 24 5.98 3.33 5.25
C THR A 24 6.53 2.06 5.86
N GLY A 25 7.76 2.08 6.36
CA GLY A 25 8.35 0.89 6.93
C GLY A 25 9.78 1.06 7.43
N PRO A 26 10.36 -0.03 7.96
CA PRO A 26 11.74 -0.06 8.43
C PRO A 26 12.73 0.22 7.28
N GLY A 27 13.94 0.66 7.65
CA GLY A 27 14.96 1.06 6.68
C GLY A 27 14.71 2.43 6.02
N GLY A 28 13.78 3.22 6.58
CA GLY A 28 13.47 4.57 6.09
C GLY A 28 12.50 4.59 4.90
N LEU A 29 11.79 3.48 4.66
CA LEU A 29 10.77 3.43 3.62
C LEU A 29 9.67 4.47 3.91
N ASN A 30 9.46 5.39 2.97
CA ASN A 30 8.36 6.35 2.97
C ASN A 30 8.08 6.83 1.54
N GLN A 31 7.34 6.02 0.78
CA GLN A 31 7.09 6.26 -0.64
C GLN A 31 5.60 6.22 -0.94
N THR A 32 5.13 7.11 -1.81
CA THR A 32 3.73 7.16 -2.25
C THR A 32 3.63 6.74 -3.70
N VAL A 33 2.70 5.83 -4.00
CA VAL A 33 2.47 5.27 -5.34
C VAL A 33 0.98 5.35 -5.68
N PRO A 34 0.60 5.73 -6.91
CA PRO A 34 -0.79 5.74 -7.33
C PRO A 34 -1.36 4.32 -7.47
N LEU A 35 -2.67 4.18 -7.26
CA LEU A 35 -3.42 2.99 -7.67
C LEU A 35 -3.53 2.94 -9.20
N ASP A 36 -3.37 1.76 -9.76
CA ASP A 36 -3.63 1.49 -11.16
C ASP A 36 -5.13 1.26 -11.44
N ALA A 37 -5.46 0.97 -12.71
CA ALA A 37 -6.84 0.72 -13.14
C ALA A 37 -7.51 -0.50 -12.48
N THR A 38 -6.74 -1.33 -11.78
CA THR A 38 -7.22 -2.52 -11.05
C THR A 38 -7.31 -2.30 -9.54
N GLY A 39 -6.97 -1.11 -9.04
CA GLY A 39 -6.96 -0.81 -7.60
C GLY A 39 -5.72 -1.35 -6.89
N GLN A 40 -4.60 -1.47 -7.61
CA GLN A 40 -3.35 -1.97 -7.07
C GLN A 40 -2.25 -0.90 -7.12
N ALA A 41 -1.43 -0.82 -6.07
CA ALA A 41 -0.24 0.01 -6.02
C ALA A 41 0.97 -0.89 -5.70
N CYS A 42 1.93 -0.96 -6.61
CA CYS A 42 3.16 -1.74 -6.45
C CYS A 42 4.39 -0.83 -6.39
N LEU A 43 5.28 -1.11 -5.45
CA LEU A 43 6.51 -0.38 -5.19
C LEU A 43 7.69 -1.36 -5.15
N THR A 44 8.70 -1.10 -5.98
CA THR A 44 10.01 -1.74 -5.83
C THR A 44 10.91 -0.88 -4.95
N THR A 45 11.51 -1.49 -3.93
CA THR A 45 12.41 -0.82 -2.99
C THR A 45 13.52 -1.75 -2.51
N ASP A 46 14.69 -1.18 -2.29
CA ASP A 46 15.88 -1.89 -1.81
C ASP A 46 16.37 -1.35 -0.45
N VAL A 47 15.62 -0.42 0.15
CA VAL A 47 15.98 0.16 1.46
C VAL A 47 15.36 -0.58 2.64
N LEU A 48 14.57 -1.63 2.41
CA LEU A 48 13.88 -2.36 3.46
C LEU A 48 14.84 -3.09 4.40
N THR A 49 14.55 -3.02 5.70
CA THR A 49 15.13 -3.89 6.72
C THR A 49 14.04 -4.73 7.38
N THR A 50 14.40 -5.71 8.22
CA THR A 50 13.42 -6.50 8.98
C THR A 50 12.50 -5.60 9.81
N GLY A 51 11.19 -5.83 9.73
CA GLY A 51 10.18 -5.10 10.49
C GLY A 51 8.81 -5.10 9.78
N THR A 52 7.93 -4.19 10.20
CA THR A 52 6.56 -4.09 9.65
C THR A 52 6.45 -2.96 8.64
N VAL A 53 5.96 -3.30 7.45
CA VAL A 53 5.55 -2.33 6.43
C VAL A 53 4.07 -1.99 6.62
N THR A 54 3.74 -0.71 6.48
CA THR A 54 2.37 -0.18 6.52
C THR A 54 2.05 0.46 5.18
N ALA A 55 0.95 0.05 4.56
CA ALA A 55 0.37 0.67 3.39
C ALA A 55 -0.88 1.46 3.81
N THR A 56 -0.91 2.75 3.51
CA THR A 56 -2.01 3.65 3.87
C THR A 56 -2.63 4.23 2.62
N TYR A 57 -3.90 3.90 2.39
CA TYR A 57 -4.75 4.53 1.40
C TYR A 57 -5.56 5.64 2.08
N LEU A 58 -5.47 6.88 1.58
CA LEU A 58 -6.12 8.03 2.23
C LEU A 58 -7.62 8.16 1.92
N GLY A 59 -8.13 7.33 1.01
CA GLY A 59 -9.46 7.51 0.45
C GLY A 59 -9.44 8.41 -0.77
N ASP A 60 -10.53 8.36 -1.53
CA ASP A 60 -10.75 9.21 -2.70
C ASP A 60 -12.20 9.71 -2.68
N GLY A 61 -12.32 10.99 -2.34
CA GLY A 61 -13.59 11.69 -2.23
C GLY A 61 -14.54 11.08 -1.20
N ALA A 62 -15.85 11.15 -1.50
CA ALA A 62 -16.92 10.68 -0.62
C ALA A 62 -17.25 9.20 -0.80
N CYS A 63 -16.78 8.57 -1.87
CA CYS A 63 -17.17 7.21 -2.25
C CYS A 63 -16.20 6.13 -1.73
N PHE A 64 -14.94 6.50 -1.49
CA PHE A 64 -13.92 5.58 -0.98
C PHE A 64 -13.26 6.16 0.25
N LEU A 65 -13.50 5.52 1.41
CA LEU A 65 -12.86 5.90 2.66
C LEU A 65 -11.40 5.40 2.70
N GLY A 66 -10.60 6.04 3.54
CA GLY A 66 -9.23 5.59 3.79
C GLY A 66 -9.16 4.21 4.43
N SER A 67 -8.10 3.47 4.12
CA SER A 67 -7.84 2.13 4.64
C SER A 67 -6.34 1.94 4.92
N VAL A 68 -6.03 0.98 5.80
CA VAL A 68 -4.66 0.67 6.18
C VAL A 68 -4.45 -0.84 6.16
N GLY A 69 -3.37 -1.27 5.51
CA GLY A 69 -2.88 -2.64 5.53
C GLY A 69 -1.46 -2.70 6.10
N THR A 70 -1.10 -3.80 6.75
CA THR A 70 0.25 -4.03 7.26
C THR A 70 0.77 -5.41 6.87
N ALA A 71 2.08 -5.52 6.69
CA ALA A 71 2.76 -6.77 6.39
C ALA A 71 4.10 -6.83 7.14
N ALA A 72 4.41 -7.97 7.74
CA ALA A 72 5.72 -8.21 8.33
C ALA A 72 6.70 -8.66 7.25
N VAL A 73 7.89 -8.05 7.23
CA VAL A 73 8.99 -8.37 6.31
C VAL A 73 10.19 -8.81 7.14
N THR A 74 10.77 -9.94 6.78
CA THR A 74 12.03 -10.42 7.35
C THR A 74 13.10 -10.34 6.28
N VAL A 75 14.15 -9.57 6.55
CA VAL A 75 15.36 -9.51 5.73
C VAL A 75 16.40 -10.39 6.41
N ASN A 76 16.74 -11.50 5.75
CA ASN A 76 17.77 -12.41 6.24
C ASN A 76 19.17 -11.82 6.00
N PRO A 77 20.12 -12.04 6.93
CA PRO A 77 21.53 -11.79 6.66
C PRO A 77 21.99 -12.54 5.40
N ALA A 78 22.91 -11.94 4.65
CA ALA A 78 23.54 -12.55 3.47
C ALA A 78 24.47 -13.71 3.83
#